data_AF-A0A916W0S7-F1
#
_entry.id   AF-A0A916W0S7-F1
#
_cell.length_a   1.000
_cell.length_b   1.000
_cell.length_c   1.000
_cell.angle_alpha   90.00
_cell.angle_beta   90.00
_cell.angle_gamma   90.00
#
_symmetry.space_group_name_H-M   'P 1'
#
loop_
_entity.id
_entity.type
_entity.pdbx_description
1 polymer ?
#
loop_
_entity_poly.entity_id
_entity_poly.type
_entity_poly.pdbx_seq_one_letter_code
_entity_poly.pdbx_strand_id
1 'polypeptide(L)'
;MEVFVYKNKIITGSLYLVGEERIDERVNSIYLENYLSEVLNQVNWYPELLYTVDICESEGELYILEFGSFSCAGEYDCDLSLIVEAGAKAAWEDYHYAYDI
;
A
#
# COMPACT_ATOMS: atom_id res chain seq x y z
N MET A 1 2.55 -2.02 9.88
CA MET A 1 2.78 -2.61 8.55
C MET A 1 2.58 -1.51 7.54
N GLU A 2 3.37 -1.50 6.48
CA GLU A 2 3.21 -0.60 5.35
C GLU A 2 2.89 -1.44 4.10
N VAL A 3 1.84 -1.08 3.38
CA VAL A 3 1.36 -1.81 2.20
C VAL A 3 1.26 -0.88 1.02
N PHE A 4 1.86 -1.23 -0.11
CA PHE A 4 1.72 -0.51 -1.35
C PHE A 4 0.50 -1.02 -2.12
N VAL A 5 -0.32 -0.08 -2.58
CA VAL A 5 -1.57 -0.34 -3.29
C VAL A 5 -1.58 0.43 -4.60
N TYR A 6 -1.81 -0.28 -5.69
CA TYR A 6 -2.08 0.32 -6.99
C TYR A 6 -3.59 0.30 -7.27
N LYS A 7 -4.22 1.47 -7.31
CA LYS A 7 -5.68 1.67 -7.34
C LYS A 7 -6.35 0.99 -6.15
N ASN A 8 -6.93 -0.20 -6.36
CA ASN A 8 -7.59 -0.98 -5.31
C ASN A 8 -6.95 -2.35 -5.10
N LYS A 9 -5.70 -2.53 -5.56
CA LYS A 9 -5.00 -3.81 -5.50
C LYS A 9 -3.68 -3.67 -4.78
N ILE A 10 -3.50 -4.48 -3.75
CA ILE A 10 -2.22 -4.64 -3.05
C ILE A 10 -1.19 -5.16 -4.04
N ILE A 11 -0.03 -4.50 -4.09
CA ILE A 11 1.10 -4.93 -4.91
C ILE A 11 2.19 -5.59 -4.06
N THR A 12 2.48 -5.06 -2.88
CA THR A 12 3.47 -5.59 -1.94
C THR A 12 3.26 -4.93 -0.58
N GLY A 13 3.84 -5.49 0.47
CA GLY A 13 3.79 -4.90 1.80
C GLY A 13 4.82 -5.54 2.72
N SER A 14 5.16 -4.81 3.77
CA SER A 14 6.17 -5.21 4.74
C SER A 14 5.72 -4.86 6.16
N LEU A 15 6.06 -5.73 7.10
CA LEU A 15 6.19 -5.31 8.48
C LEU A 15 7.31 -4.26 8.53
N TYR A 16 7.20 -3.34 9.49
CA TYR A 16 8.28 -2.39 9.77
C TYR A 16 8.51 -2.26 11.27
N LEU A 17 7.46 -2.41 12.09
CA LEU A 17 7.53 -2.34 13.55
C LEU A 17 6.59 -3.37 14.17
N VAL A 18 7.08 -4.15 15.12
CA VAL A 18 6.30 -5.03 15.99
C VAL A 18 6.65 -4.72 17.44
N GLY A 19 5.70 -4.15 18.18
CA GLY A 19 5.99 -3.55 19.47
C GLY A 19 6.93 -2.35 19.32
N GLU A 20 8.13 -2.45 19.90
CA GLU A 20 9.19 -1.44 19.78
C GLU A 20 10.32 -1.87 18.83
N GLU A 21 10.23 -3.07 18.26
CA GLU A 21 11.29 -3.65 17.43
C GLU A 21 11.02 -3.44 15.95
N ARG A 22 12.05 -2.94 15.24
CA ARG A 22 12.01 -2.85 13.78
C ARG A 22 12.14 -4.25 13.17
N ILE A 23 11.21 -4.61 12.31
CA ILE A 23 11.21 -5.87 11.57
C ILE A 23 10.94 -5.55 10.11
N ASP A 24 11.88 -5.88 9.23
CA ASP A 24 11.74 -5.73 7.78
C ASP A 24 11.40 -7.11 7.20
N GLU A 25 10.12 -7.49 7.24
CA GLU A 25 9.62 -8.78 6.74
C GLU A 25 8.45 -8.57 5.81
N ARG A 26 8.56 -9.09 4.58
CA ARG A 26 7.47 -9.06 3.61
C ARG A 26 6.22 -9.75 4.13
N VAL A 27 5.08 -9.08 4.03
CA VAL A 27 3.79 -9.64 4.44
C VAL A 27 3.18 -10.42 3.28
N ASN A 28 2.79 -11.66 3.56
CA ASN A 28 1.93 -12.47 2.71
C ASN A 28 0.83 -13.09 3.58
N SER A 29 -0.32 -12.41 3.65
CA SER A 29 -1.40 -12.75 4.57
C SER A 29 -2.76 -12.56 3.91
N ILE A 30 -3.48 -13.66 3.73
CA ILE A 30 -4.87 -13.66 3.24
C ILE A 30 -5.77 -12.83 4.17
N TYR A 31 -5.51 -12.83 5.48
CA TYR A 31 -6.27 -12.04 6.45
C TYR A 31 -6.13 -10.54 6.17
N LEU A 32 -4.90 -10.08 5.93
CA LEU A 32 -4.62 -8.70 5.54
C LEU A 32 -5.26 -8.35 4.19
N GLU A 33 -5.11 -9.22 3.19
CA GLU A 33 -5.66 -9.00 1.85
C GLU A 33 -7.18 -8.84 1.87
N ASN A 34 -7.88 -9.69 2.64
CA ASN A 34 -9.33 -9.61 2.79
C ASN A 34 -9.75 -8.31 3.49
N TYR A 35 -9.11 -7.98 4.61
CA TYR A 35 -9.38 -6.75 5.36
C TYR A 35 -9.22 -5.51 4.48
N LEU A 36 -8.07 -5.38 3.80
CA LEU A 36 -7.82 -4.25 2.92
C LEU A 36 -8.78 -4.21 1.73
N SER A 37 -9.13 -5.35 1.15
CA SER A 37 -10.11 -5.39 0.06
C SER A 37 -11.48 -4.84 0.51
N GLU A 38 -11.92 -5.17 1.72
CA GLU A 38 -13.16 -4.63 2.29
C GLU A 38 -13.08 -3.12 2.54
N VAL A 39 -11.96 -2.63 3.06
CA VAL A 39 -11.72 -1.19 3.26
C VAL A 39 -11.73 -0.45 1.91
N LEU A 40 -10.94 -0.92 0.95
CA LEU A 40 -10.78 -0.28 -0.36
C LEU A 40 -12.06 -0.28 -1.20
N ASN A 41 -12.99 -1.21 -0.94
CA ASN A 41 -14.32 -1.20 -1.57
C ASN A 41 -15.26 -0.13 -0.98
N GLN A 42 -14.99 0.37 0.22
CA GLN A 42 -15.78 1.42 0.88
C GLN A 42 -15.22 2.81 0.64
N VAL A 43 -13.94 2.91 0.29
CA VAL A 43 -13.25 4.17 0.02
C VAL A 43 -13.37 4.51 -1.47
N ASN A 44 -13.80 5.74 -1.77
CA ASN A 44 -13.96 6.24 -3.15
C ASN A 44 -12.89 7.25 -3.58
N TRP A 45 -11.82 7.38 -2.78
CA TRP A 45 -10.73 8.32 -3.00
C TRP A 45 -9.41 7.72 -2.51
N TYR A 46 -8.33 7.99 -3.23
CA TYR A 46 -6.97 7.66 -2.79
C TYR A 46 -6.01 8.81 -3.13
N PRO A 47 -4.87 8.94 -2.42
CA PRO A 47 -3.94 10.06 -2.61
C PRO A 47 -3.44 10.20 -4.05
N GLU A 48 -3.19 9.07 -4.70
CA GLU A 48 -2.65 8.93 -6.05
C GLU A 48 -2.87 7.48 -6.53
N LEU A 49 -2.56 7.17 -7.80
CA LEU A 49 -2.80 5.82 -8.33
C LEU A 49 -1.98 4.73 -7.64
N LEU A 50 -0.75 5.02 -7.20
CA LEU A 50 0.07 4.14 -6.38
C LEU A 50 0.31 4.82 -5.03
N TYR A 51 -0.23 4.27 -3.95
CA TYR A 51 -0.15 4.87 -2.63
C TYR A 51 0.22 3.82 -1.59
N THR A 52 0.51 4.26 -0.37
CA THR A 52 0.72 3.37 0.77
C THR A 52 -0.47 3.38 1.71
N VAL A 53 -0.68 2.26 2.38
CA VAL A 53 -1.63 2.10 3.47
C VAL A 53 -0.88 1.56 4.68
N ASP A 54 -0.83 2.37 5.73
CA ASP A 54 -0.27 1.97 7.00
C ASP A 54 -1.34 1.31 7.85
N ILE A 55 -1.01 0.13 8.37
CA ILE A 55 -1.93 -0.73 9.08
C ILE A 55 -1.26 -1.21 10.35
N CYS A 56 -1.96 -1.12 11.47
CA CYS A 56 -1.55 -1.77 12.70
C CYS A 56 -2.50 -2.91 13.05
N GLU A 57 -1.97 -3.87 13.80
CA GLU A 57 -2.76 -4.87 14.49
C GLU A 57 -2.76 -4.54 15.98
N SER A 58 -3.94 -4.50 16.59
CA SER A 58 -4.09 -4.27 18.03
C SER A 58 -5.25 -5.11 18.55
N GLU A 59 -5.06 -5.77 19.68
CA GLU A 59 -6.07 -6.64 20.30
C GLU A 59 -6.62 -7.73 19.35
N GLY A 60 -5.80 -8.18 18.38
CA GLY A 60 -6.15 -9.21 17.39
C GLY A 60 -6.95 -8.71 16.19
N GLU A 61 -7.09 -7.40 16.02
CA GLU A 61 -7.83 -6.78 14.92
C GLU A 61 -6.95 -5.79 14.14
N LEU A 62 -7.25 -5.62 12.84
CA LEU A 62 -6.55 -4.70 11.95
C LEU A 62 -7.21 -3.31 11.91
N TYR A 63 -6.37 -2.27 11.89
CA TYR A 63 -6.79 -0.87 11.82
C TYR A 63 -5.96 -0.11 10.79
N ILE A 64 -6.63 0.72 9.99
CA ILE A 64 -5.97 1.70 9.13
C ILE A 64 -5.43 2.85 9.99
N LEU A 65 -4.14 3.16 9.82
CA LEU A 65 -3.49 4.32 10.42
C LEU A 65 -3.46 5.50 9.45
N GLU A 66 -3.03 5.26 8.21
CA GLU A 66 -2.79 6.31 7.23
C GLU A 66 -2.94 5.79 5.79
N PHE A 67 -3.41 6.67 4.91
CA PHE A 67 -3.23 6.57 3.47
C PHE A 67 -2.18 7.61 3.05
N GLY A 68 -1.02 7.14 2.56
CA GLY A 68 0.15 7.98 2.30
C GLY A 68 0.54 8.05 0.83
N SER A 69 1.28 9.08 0.45
CA SER A 69 1.95 9.11 -0.86
C SER A 69 3.10 8.10 -0.87
N PHE A 70 3.19 7.28 -1.91
CA PHE A 70 4.23 6.25 -1.98
C PHE A 70 5.64 6.85 -2.07
N SER A 71 5.75 8.08 -2.58
CA SER A 71 7.03 8.78 -2.77
C SER A 71 7.69 9.23 -1.45
N CYS A 72 6.96 9.18 -0.34
CA CYS A 72 7.45 9.51 1.00
C CYS A 72 7.63 8.28 1.90
N ALA A 73 7.29 7.10 1.40
CA ALA A 73 7.14 5.89 2.20
C ALA A 73 8.47 5.10 2.30
N GLY A 74 8.59 4.26 3.32
CA GLY A 74 9.78 3.42 3.51
C GLY A 74 9.59 2.07 2.85
N GLU A 75 10.48 1.65 1.95
CA GLU A 75 10.20 0.43 1.18
C GLU A 75 10.42 -0.88 1.98
N TYR A 76 11.21 -0.86 3.06
CA TYR A 76 11.49 -2.03 3.91
C TYR A 76 11.82 -3.30 3.11
N ASP A 77 11.17 -4.44 3.39
CA ASP A 77 11.34 -5.71 2.65
C ASP A 77 10.31 -5.89 1.50
N CYS A 78 9.66 -4.79 1.09
CA CYS A 78 8.76 -4.80 -0.05
C CYS A 78 9.47 -5.20 -1.35
N ASP A 79 8.68 -5.68 -2.31
CA ASP A 79 9.20 -5.97 -3.65
C ASP A 79 9.36 -4.68 -4.46
N LEU A 80 10.59 -4.17 -4.50
CA LEU A 80 10.93 -2.95 -5.25
C LEU A 80 10.60 -3.06 -6.74
N SER A 81 10.66 -4.25 -7.35
CA SER A 81 10.34 -4.39 -8.77
C SER A 81 8.85 -4.14 -9.02
N LEU A 82 7.99 -4.63 -8.11
CA LEU A 82 6.55 -4.39 -8.20
C LEU A 82 6.20 -2.91 -7.97
N ILE A 83 6.89 -2.24 -7.03
CA ILE A 83 6.73 -0.81 -6.78
C ILE A 83 7.12 -0.01 -8.02
N VAL A 84 8.30 -0.27 -8.60
CA VAL A 84 8.76 0.43 -9.81
C VAL A 84 7.83 0.19 -11.00
N GLU A 85 7.39 -1.04 -11.21
CA GLU A 85 6.45 -1.37 -12.29
C GLU A 85 5.12 -0.65 -12.12
N ALA A 86 4.55 -0.66 -10.90
CA ALA A 86 3.30 0.04 -10.61
C ALA A 86 3.45 1.55 -10.71
N GLY A 87 4.54 2.13 -10.22
CA GLY A 87 4.81 3.57 -10.31
C GLY A 87 4.99 4.04 -11.75
N ALA A 88 5.66 3.25 -12.60
CA ALA A 88 5.77 3.55 -14.02
C ALA A 88 4.39 3.54 -14.71
N LYS A 89 3.52 2.58 -14.37
CA LYS A 89 2.14 2.54 -14.90
C LYS A 89 1.32 3.73 -14.41
N ALA A 90 1.39 4.03 -13.11
CA ALA A 90 0.72 5.19 -12.51
C ALA A 90 1.07 6.48 -13.24
N ALA A 91 2.37 6.74 -13.43
CA ALA A 91 2.84 7.95 -14.11
C ALA A 91 2.34 8.07 -15.56
N TRP A 92 2.32 6.95 -16.30
CA TRP A 92 1.75 6.95 -17.65
C TRP A 92 0.25 7.19 -17.66
N GLU A 93 -0.49 6.55 -16.75
CA GLU A 93 -1.94 6.74 -16.65
C GLU A 93 -2.30 8.17 -16.25
N ASP A 94 -1.58 8.77 -15.30
CA ASP A 94 -1.76 10.18 -14.92
C ASP A 94 -1.44 11.12 -16.09
N TYR A 95 -0.39 10.82 -16.87
CA TYR A 95 -0.08 11.57 -18.08
C TYR A 95 -1.22 11.46 -19.10
N HIS A 96 -1.71 10.26 -19.39
CA HIS A 96 -2.84 10.06 -20.31
C HIS A 96 -4.10 10.78 -19.84
N TYR A 97 -4.43 10.70 -18.55
CA TYR A 97 -5.56 11.39 -17.95
C TYR A 97 -5.44 12.91 -18.05
N ALA A 98 -4.26 13.47 -17.75
CA ALA A 98 -4.02 14.91 -17.77
C ALA A 98 -4.10 15.52 -19.18
N TYR A 99 -3.78 14.75 -20.22
CA TYR A 99 -3.74 15.21 -21.60
C TYR A 99 -4.87 14.65 -22.49
N ASP A 100 -5.77 13.84 -21.93
CA ASP A 100 -6.94 13.23 -22.61
C ASP A 100 -6.56 12.50 -23.92
N ILE A 101 -5.48 11.70 -23.86
CA ILE A 101 -4.91 10.93 -24.98
C ILE A 101 -4.87 9.43 -24.73
#